data_AF-A0A2S9XQF4-F1
#
_entry.id   AF-A0A2S9XQF4-F1
#
_cell.length_a   1.000
_cell.length_b   1.000
_cell.length_c   1.000
_cell.angle_alpha   90.00
_cell.angle_beta   90.00
_cell.angle_gamma   90.00
#
_symmetry.space_group_name_H-M   'P 1'
#
loop_
_entity.id
_entity.type
_entity.pdbx_description
1 polymer ?
#
loop_
_entity_poly.entity_id
_entity_poly.type
_entity_poly.pdbx_seq_one_letter_code
_entity_poly.pdbx_strand_id
1 'polypeptide(L)'
;MPSWFKTTFLYASAFASAAVLATACDPSYGIRSFRCDPSEGDCPTKYGAGTYVCCSDDPAAIDLSTPEELALPSYGGGSGIPLYASANNNNSTSGFCIDTSSVPPAAGIMEVGAGQGCPLPCNPTWDQADITAVCGTATSCCASVELQDSDCGLDMSMGANGCWRPVTGGDIQGLSGIDVSDWSASDHATHQDPGGGGCEQFVAVQAAAISSAGLSTNQALFACFRKLSVANQRGFCQGAMDCPLANPAYRDACEQKNDAEGRLDCG
;
A
#
# COMPACT_ATOMS: atom_id res chain seq x y z
N MET A 1 58.80 10.41 21.08
CA MET A 1 57.34 10.27 21.33
C MET A 1 56.64 10.19 19.98
N PRO A 2 55.85 9.14 19.69
CA PRO A 2 55.49 8.77 18.32
C PRO A 2 54.32 9.59 17.75
N SER A 3 54.38 9.85 16.44
CA SER A 3 53.57 10.79 15.66
C SER A 3 52.23 10.22 15.16
N TRP A 4 51.44 9.55 16.02
CA TRP A 4 50.21 8.85 15.60
C TRP A 4 48.89 9.55 16.00
N PHE A 5 48.94 10.81 16.45
CA PHE A 5 47.75 11.52 16.98
C PHE A 5 47.03 12.47 16.01
N LYS A 6 47.28 12.41 14.69
CA LYS A 6 46.73 13.41 13.74
C LYS A 6 45.81 12.85 12.64
N THR A 7 45.21 11.67 12.84
CA THR A 7 44.31 11.08 11.83
C THR A 7 43.02 10.52 12.46
N THR A 8 42.39 11.29 13.35
CA THR A 8 41.11 10.87 13.97
C THR A 8 40.08 12.00 14.06
N PHE A 9 40.30 13.15 13.42
CA PHE A 9 39.41 14.32 13.50
C PHE A 9 38.76 14.72 12.17
N LEU A 10 38.67 13.79 11.20
CA LEU A 10 38.03 14.03 9.89
C LEU A 10 36.93 13.01 9.52
N TYR A 11 36.51 12.15 10.45
CA TYR A 11 35.44 11.16 10.25
C TYR A 11 34.33 11.21 11.30
N ALA A 12 34.11 12.37 11.93
CA ALA A 12 33.09 12.54 12.98
C ALA A 12 31.99 13.56 12.63
N SER A 13 31.88 13.97 11.36
CA SER A 13 30.92 14.99 10.92
C SER A 13 30.08 14.62 9.69
N ALA A 14 30.02 13.33 9.32
CA ALA A 14 29.13 12.84 8.24
C ALA A 14 27.96 11.96 8.72
N PHE A 15 27.82 11.73 10.03
CA PHE A 15 26.76 10.87 10.60
C PHE A 15 25.88 11.61 11.63
N ALA A 16 25.62 12.90 11.41
CA ALA A 16 24.79 13.72 12.30
C ALA A 16 23.67 14.49 11.57
N SER A 17 23.26 14.02 10.40
CA SER A 17 22.19 14.67 9.60
C SER A 17 21.26 13.67 8.90
N ALA A 18 21.01 12.51 9.51
CA ALA A 18 19.99 11.56 9.04
C ALA A 18 19.11 11.05 10.19
N ALA A 19 18.98 11.85 11.26
CA ALA A 19 17.86 11.74 12.19
C ALA A 19 16.86 12.86 11.86
N VAL A 20 16.44 12.91 10.59
CA VAL A 20 15.13 13.50 10.28
C VAL A 20 14.15 12.51 10.88
N LEU A 21 13.27 13.02 11.73
CA LEU A 21 12.22 12.28 12.40
C LEU A 21 11.51 11.38 11.37
N ALA A 22 11.81 10.08 11.38
CA ALA A 22 10.85 9.09 10.92
C ALA A 22 9.70 9.12 11.92
N THR A 23 8.87 10.16 11.84
CA THR A 23 7.50 10.05 12.31
C THR A 23 6.94 8.88 11.54
N ALA A 24 6.72 7.76 12.23
CA ALA A 24 6.01 6.63 11.67
C ALA A 24 4.81 7.15 10.86
N CYS A 25 4.55 6.55 9.70
CA CYS A 25 3.35 6.78 8.90
C CYS A 25 2.12 6.20 9.62
N ASP A 26 1.98 6.54 10.90
CA ASP A 26 0.96 6.04 11.80
C ASP A 26 -0.31 6.83 11.50
N PRO A 27 -1.36 6.18 10.98
CA PRO A 27 -2.61 6.86 10.75
C PRO A 27 -3.14 7.39 12.09
N SER A 28 -3.30 8.71 12.21
CA SER A 28 -3.66 9.35 13.48
C SER A 28 -5.18 9.26 13.74
N TYR A 29 -5.67 8.02 13.84
CA TYR A 29 -6.96 7.67 14.46
C TYR A 29 -6.87 7.65 15.99
N GLY A 30 -5.91 8.37 16.58
CA GLY A 30 -5.81 8.62 18.01
C GLY A 30 -5.18 7.51 18.85
N ILE A 31 -4.50 6.52 18.25
CA ILE A 31 -4.02 5.32 18.95
C ILE A 31 -2.69 4.85 18.35
N ARG A 32 -1.77 4.32 19.18
CA ARG A 32 -0.57 3.63 18.69
C ARG A 32 -1.04 2.45 17.84
N SER A 33 -1.00 2.59 16.53
CA SER A 33 -1.27 1.46 15.65
C SER A 33 0.03 0.67 15.49
N PHE A 34 -0.07 -0.65 15.63
CA PHE A 34 1.06 -1.54 15.36
C PHE A 34 0.74 -2.30 14.09
N ARG A 35 1.77 -2.58 13.30
CA ARG A 35 1.64 -3.44 12.12
C ARG A 35 1.09 -4.80 12.55
N CYS A 36 0.20 -5.34 11.74
CA CYS A 36 -0.39 -6.65 11.95
C CYS A 36 -0.61 -7.32 10.60
N ASP A 37 -0.84 -8.62 10.62
CA ASP A 37 -1.22 -9.41 9.47
C ASP A 37 -2.72 -9.73 9.56
N PRO A 38 -3.58 -9.13 8.71
CA PRO A 38 -5.01 -9.39 8.72
C PRO A 38 -5.40 -10.86 8.54
N SER A 39 -4.57 -11.67 7.90
CA SER A 39 -4.80 -13.10 7.73
C SER A 39 -4.59 -13.91 9.02
N GLU A 40 -3.77 -13.40 9.96
CA GLU A 40 -3.46 -14.03 11.24
C GLU A 40 -4.24 -13.41 12.42
N GLY A 41 -4.63 -12.13 12.31
CA GLY A 41 -5.43 -11.43 13.32
C GLY A 41 -4.68 -11.18 14.63
N ASP A 42 -3.38 -10.93 14.57
CA ASP A 42 -2.41 -10.87 15.68
C ASP A 42 -2.47 -9.62 16.56
N CYS A 43 -3.65 -9.01 16.67
CA CYS A 43 -3.83 -7.77 17.41
C CYS A 43 -3.98 -7.96 18.94
N PRO A 44 -3.37 -7.10 19.76
CA PRO A 44 -3.46 -7.21 21.21
C PRO A 44 -4.88 -6.95 21.71
N THR A 45 -5.20 -7.46 22.90
CA THR A 45 -6.40 -7.07 23.63
C THR A 45 -6.23 -5.64 24.17
N LYS A 46 -7.24 -4.79 23.96
CA LYS A 46 -7.32 -3.43 24.53
C LYS A 46 -7.41 -3.55 26.05
N TYR A 47 -6.68 -2.70 26.80
CA TYR A 47 -6.60 -2.72 28.26
C TYR A 47 -7.99 -2.86 28.94
N GLY A 48 -8.35 -4.08 29.33
CA GLY A 48 -9.50 -4.37 30.21
C GLY A 48 -10.87 -4.61 29.55
N ALA A 49 -11.10 -4.25 28.28
CA ALA A 49 -12.32 -4.61 27.53
C ALA A 49 -12.23 -4.21 26.05
N GLY A 50 -12.10 -5.20 25.15
CA GLY A 50 -12.10 -5.04 23.70
C GLY A 50 -10.85 -5.61 23.02
N THR A 51 -10.91 -5.87 21.72
CA THR A 51 -9.76 -6.30 20.91
C THR A 51 -9.55 -5.27 19.81
N TYR A 52 -8.31 -4.88 19.55
CA TYR A 52 -7.97 -4.19 18.31
C TYR A 52 -8.34 -5.10 17.14
N VAL A 53 -8.80 -4.52 16.04
CA VAL A 53 -9.03 -5.25 14.78
C VAL A 53 -7.85 -5.01 13.88
N CYS A 54 -7.31 -6.07 13.27
CA CYS A 54 -6.29 -5.92 12.26
C CYS A 54 -6.93 -5.48 10.95
N CYS A 55 -6.79 -4.20 10.64
CA CYS A 55 -7.40 -3.57 9.48
C CYS A 55 -6.38 -3.47 8.36
N SER A 56 -6.70 -4.07 7.21
CA SER A 56 -5.89 -3.94 6.00
C SER A 56 -5.81 -2.50 5.54
N ASP A 57 -4.62 -2.07 5.10
CA ASP A 57 -4.37 -0.75 4.51
C ASP A 57 -4.42 -0.76 2.96
N ASP A 58 -4.96 -1.85 2.40
CA ASP A 58 -4.94 -2.11 0.97
C ASP A 58 -6.26 -1.69 0.27
N PRO A 59 -6.20 -0.73 -0.67
CA PRO A 59 -7.37 -0.27 -1.40
C PRO A 59 -7.72 -1.06 -2.67
N ALA A 60 -6.92 -2.06 -3.04
CA ALA A 60 -7.05 -2.73 -4.32
C ALA A 60 -8.44 -3.35 -4.49
N ALA A 61 -9.04 -3.12 -5.65
CA ALA A 61 -10.36 -3.59 -5.98
C ALA A 61 -10.44 -3.99 -7.45
N ILE A 62 -11.37 -4.90 -7.76
CA ILE A 62 -11.62 -5.37 -9.12
C ILE A 62 -13.10 -5.21 -9.48
N ASP A 63 -13.36 -4.65 -10.65
CA ASP A 63 -14.67 -4.70 -11.28
C ASP A 63 -14.67 -5.89 -12.26
N LEU A 64 -15.48 -6.92 -11.99
CA LEU A 64 -15.51 -8.11 -12.85
C LEU A 64 -16.13 -7.84 -14.23
N SER A 65 -16.80 -6.70 -14.43
CA SER A 65 -17.29 -6.31 -15.75
C SER A 65 -16.21 -5.67 -16.63
N THR A 66 -15.21 -5.04 -16.00
CA THR A 66 -14.05 -4.41 -16.66
C THR A 66 -12.76 -4.75 -15.89
N PRO A 67 -12.37 -6.04 -15.81
CA PRO A 67 -11.30 -6.50 -14.91
C PRO A 67 -9.93 -5.87 -15.17
N GLU A 68 -9.71 -5.37 -16.38
CA GLU A 68 -8.48 -4.69 -16.78
C GLU A 68 -8.42 -3.22 -16.34
N GLU A 69 -9.57 -2.60 -16.08
CA GLU A 69 -9.66 -1.18 -15.72
C GLU A 69 -9.46 -0.98 -14.22
N LEU A 70 -8.94 0.18 -13.83
CA LEU A 70 -8.88 0.57 -12.42
C LEU A 70 -10.30 0.67 -11.87
N ALA A 71 -10.54 0.05 -10.72
CA ALA A 71 -11.83 0.09 -10.04
C ALA A 71 -11.66 0.71 -8.65
N LEU A 72 -12.50 1.68 -8.32
CA LEU A 72 -12.60 2.18 -6.95
C LEU A 72 -13.35 1.17 -6.08
N PRO A 73 -12.93 0.96 -4.83
CA PRO A 73 -13.56 0.02 -3.91
C PRO A 73 -14.99 0.43 -3.53
N SER A 74 -15.85 -0.57 -3.35
CA SER A 74 -17.27 -0.38 -3.06
C SER A 74 -17.56 0.32 -1.73
N TYR A 75 -16.69 0.15 -0.72
CA TYR A 75 -16.83 0.82 0.59
C TYR A 75 -16.68 2.34 0.51
N GLY A 76 -16.15 2.85 -0.61
CA GLY A 76 -16.01 4.27 -0.92
C GLY A 76 -16.95 4.75 -2.03
N GLY A 77 -18.05 4.03 -2.28
CA GLY A 77 -19.00 4.38 -3.33
C GLY A 77 -18.59 4.00 -4.76
N GLY A 78 -17.47 3.29 -4.94
CA GLY A 78 -17.09 2.67 -6.21
C GLY A 78 -17.88 1.41 -6.54
N SER A 79 -17.60 0.80 -7.71
CA SER A 79 -18.20 -0.49 -8.13
C SER A 79 -17.28 -1.69 -7.87
N GLY A 80 -16.00 -1.45 -7.61
CA GLY A 80 -14.98 -2.49 -7.45
C GLY A 80 -15.18 -3.31 -6.19
N ILE A 81 -15.08 -4.62 -6.33
CA ILE A 81 -15.05 -5.55 -5.21
C ILE A 81 -13.66 -5.43 -4.55
N PRO A 82 -13.57 -5.04 -3.27
CA PRO A 82 -12.28 -4.96 -2.59
C PRO A 82 -11.59 -6.33 -2.53
N LEU A 83 -10.30 -6.40 -2.82
CA LEU A 83 -9.51 -7.64 -2.80
C LEU A 83 -9.05 -8.01 -1.38
N TYR A 84 -8.78 -6.98 -0.56
CA TYR A 84 -8.03 -7.11 0.69
C TYR A 84 -8.67 -6.35 1.85
N ALA A 85 -9.91 -5.89 1.71
CA ALA A 85 -10.61 -5.09 2.71
C ALA A 85 -12.08 -5.54 2.81
N SER A 86 -12.82 -4.97 3.77
CA SER A 86 -14.21 -5.33 4.04
C SER A 86 -14.35 -6.84 4.30
N ALA A 87 -15.22 -7.56 3.57
CA ALA A 87 -15.37 -9.00 3.70
C ALA A 87 -14.08 -9.79 3.39
N ASN A 88 -13.16 -9.22 2.60
CA ASN A 88 -11.91 -9.84 2.17
C ASN A 88 -10.69 -9.38 2.98
N ASN A 89 -10.90 -8.72 4.13
CA ASN A 89 -9.80 -8.22 4.98
C ASN A 89 -8.75 -9.29 5.29
N ASN A 90 -9.17 -10.53 5.54
CA ASN A 90 -8.26 -11.63 5.89
C ASN A 90 -7.43 -12.17 4.70
N ASN A 91 -7.62 -11.65 3.49
CA ASN A 91 -6.74 -11.97 2.36
C ASN A 91 -5.46 -11.11 2.38
N SER A 92 -5.42 -10.06 3.20
CA SER A 92 -4.29 -9.16 3.29
C SER A 92 -3.25 -9.67 4.29
N THR A 93 -1.98 -9.36 4.02
CA THR A 93 -0.84 -9.60 4.92
C THR A 93 -0.25 -8.30 5.49
N SER A 94 -0.85 -7.15 5.14
CA SER A 94 -0.44 -5.83 5.60
C SER A 94 -1.64 -5.11 6.21
N GLY A 95 -1.48 -4.68 7.44
CA GLY A 95 -2.50 -3.89 8.11
C GLY A 95 -2.00 -3.25 9.39
N PHE A 96 -2.95 -2.68 10.13
CA PHE A 96 -2.72 -2.03 11.40
C PHE A 96 -3.76 -2.46 12.42
N CYS A 97 -3.33 -2.66 13.66
CA CYS A 97 -4.23 -2.86 14.78
C CYS A 97 -4.95 -1.55 15.10
N ILE A 98 -6.21 -1.46 14.70
CA ILE A 98 -7.05 -0.28 14.90
C ILE A 98 -8.12 -0.59 15.95
N ASP A 99 -8.32 0.33 16.88
CA ASP A 99 -9.48 0.27 17.74
C ASP A 99 -10.64 0.95 17.02
N THR A 100 -11.47 0.11 16.42
CA THR A 100 -12.58 0.49 15.55
C THR A 100 -13.63 1.33 16.27
N SER A 101 -13.64 1.38 17.60
CA SER A 101 -14.51 2.31 18.35
C SER A 101 -14.07 3.78 18.26
N SER A 102 -12.84 4.03 17.82
CA SER A 102 -12.31 5.38 17.55
C SER A 102 -12.53 5.84 16.11
N VAL A 103 -12.91 4.93 15.21
CA VAL A 103 -13.21 5.24 13.82
C VAL A 103 -14.64 5.77 13.74
N PRO A 104 -14.86 7.03 13.29
CA PRO A 104 -16.20 7.55 13.11
C PRO A 104 -16.98 6.66 12.12
N PRO A 105 -18.28 6.38 12.34
CA PRO A 105 -19.05 5.51 11.43
C PRO A 105 -19.05 5.97 9.97
N ALA A 106 -18.96 7.28 9.71
CA ALA A 106 -18.90 7.84 8.36
C ALA A 106 -17.50 7.72 7.69
N ALA A 107 -16.48 7.32 8.43
CA ALA A 107 -15.09 7.18 7.98
C ALA A 107 -14.59 5.73 8.10
N GLY A 108 -15.49 4.78 8.33
CA GLY A 108 -15.18 3.36 8.47
C GLY A 108 -16.03 2.49 7.55
N ILE A 109 -15.52 1.28 7.29
CA ILE A 109 -16.20 0.24 6.52
C ILE A 109 -17.46 -0.18 7.27
N MET A 110 -18.61 -0.04 6.63
CA MET A 110 -19.92 -0.34 7.22
C MET A 110 -20.41 -1.74 6.88
N GLU A 111 -19.91 -2.32 5.79
CA GLU A 111 -20.25 -3.65 5.35
C GLU A 111 -19.89 -4.70 6.41
N VAL A 112 -20.79 -5.67 6.59
CA VAL A 112 -20.56 -6.79 7.50
C VAL A 112 -19.46 -7.68 6.95
N GLY A 113 -18.44 -7.94 7.75
CA GLY A 113 -17.30 -8.75 7.34
C GLY A 113 -16.12 -8.61 8.31
N ALA A 114 -15.01 -9.23 7.96
CA ALA A 114 -13.80 -9.21 8.79
C ALA A 114 -13.22 -7.80 8.99
N GLY A 115 -13.36 -6.91 8.01
CA GLY A 115 -12.94 -5.51 8.09
C GLY A 115 -14.00 -4.53 8.60
N GLN A 116 -15.12 -4.99 9.18
CA GLN A 116 -16.17 -4.08 9.63
C GLN A 116 -15.66 -3.11 10.71
N GLY A 117 -15.92 -1.82 10.53
CA GLY A 117 -15.47 -0.76 11.44
C GLY A 117 -14.01 -0.33 11.24
N CYS A 118 -13.27 -0.97 10.35
CA CYS A 118 -11.95 -0.51 9.95
C CYS A 118 -12.03 0.84 9.23
N PRO A 119 -11.00 1.69 9.28
CA PRO A 119 -10.93 2.88 8.45
C PRO A 119 -10.95 2.50 6.97
N LEU A 120 -11.42 3.42 6.12
CA LEU A 120 -11.45 3.21 4.67
C LEU A 120 -10.01 3.19 4.13
N PRO A 121 -9.55 2.07 3.53
CA PRO A 121 -8.29 2.06 2.81
C PRO A 121 -8.38 2.92 1.56
N CYS A 122 -7.26 3.51 1.16
CA CYS A 122 -7.20 4.35 -0.03
C CYS A 122 -5.82 4.30 -0.67
N ASN A 123 -5.75 4.69 -1.94
CA ASN A 123 -4.50 4.81 -2.66
C ASN A 123 -4.08 6.29 -2.72
N PRO A 124 -2.94 6.66 -2.12
CA PRO A 124 -2.48 8.05 -2.12
C PRO A 124 -1.97 8.53 -3.48
N THR A 125 -1.82 7.64 -4.47
CA THR A 125 -1.49 8.01 -5.86
C THR A 125 -2.71 8.19 -6.75
N TRP A 126 -3.93 7.99 -6.24
CA TRP A 126 -5.14 8.32 -6.98
C TRP A 126 -5.24 9.82 -7.22
N ASP A 127 -6.00 10.20 -8.24
CA ASP A 127 -6.31 11.62 -8.43
C ASP A 127 -7.24 12.14 -7.31
N GLN A 128 -7.36 13.46 -7.21
CA GLN A 128 -8.14 14.07 -6.14
C GLN A 128 -9.64 13.72 -6.24
N ALA A 129 -10.17 13.44 -7.43
CA ALA A 129 -11.57 13.09 -7.61
C ALA A 129 -11.85 11.69 -7.03
N ASP A 130 -10.97 10.73 -7.31
CA ASP A 130 -11.01 9.37 -6.80
C ASP A 130 -10.80 9.32 -5.28
N ILE A 131 -9.82 10.07 -4.75
CA ILE A 131 -9.65 10.23 -3.30
C ILE A 131 -10.92 10.81 -2.68
N THR A 132 -11.52 11.83 -3.28
CA THR A 132 -12.75 12.44 -2.76
C THR A 132 -13.94 11.48 -2.83
N ALA A 133 -14.01 10.64 -3.86
CA ALA A 133 -15.04 9.62 -3.99
C ALA A 133 -14.94 8.62 -2.83
N VAL A 134 -13.74 8.08 -2.57
CA VAL A 134 -13.53 7.03 -1.57
C VAL A 134 -13.48 7.57 -0.14
N CYS A 135 -12.72 8.62 0.09
CA CYS A 135 -12.47 9.17 1.42
C CYS A 135 -13.48 10.24 1.84
N GLY A 136 -14.34 10.71 0.92
CA GLY A 136 -15.24 11.84 1.14
C GLY A 136 -14.55 13.20 0.99
N THR A 137 -15.32 14.27 1.20
CA THR A 137 -14.80 15.65 1.09
C THR A 137 -13.94 16.01 2.31
N ALA A 138 -12.88 16.80 2.09
CA ALA A 138 -11.99 17.34 3.13
C ALA A 138 -11.22 16.28 3.94
N THR A 139 -10.99 15.12 3.34
CA THR A 139 -10.10 14.06 3.83
C THR A 139 -8.93 13.90 2.87
N SER A 140 -7.82 13.38 3.39
CA SER A 140 -6.61 13.06 2.63
C SER A 140 -6.43 11.54 2.63
N CYS A 141 -5.92 10.99 1.54
CA CYS A 141 -5.39 9.64 1.57
C CYS A 141 -3.93 9.68 2.02
N CYS A 142 -3.63 9.14 3.20
CA CYS A 142 -2.27 9.10 3.71
C CYS A 142 -1.68 7.72 3.56
N ALA A 143 -0.51 7.65 2.90
CA ALA A 143 0.30 6.44 2.86
C ALA A 143 0.61 5.95 4.28
N SER A 144 0.48 4.65 4.48
CA SER A 144 0.64 3.99 5.78
C SER A 144 2.03 3.37 5.97
N VAL A 145 2.78 3.18 4.89
CA VAL A 145 4.08 2.51 4.86
C VAL A 145 5.00 3.25 3.91
N GLU A 146 6.27 3.35 4.28
CA GLU A 146 7.30 3.88 3.41
C GLU A 146 7.81 2.82 2.43
N LEU A 147 7.98 3.23 1.18
CA LEU A 147 8.55 2.41 0.12
C LEU A 147 10.02 2.07 0.41
N GLN A 148 10.47 0.89 0.00
CA GLN A 148 11.86 0.44 0.15
C GLN A 148 12.56 0.31 -1.21
N ASP A 149 13.90 0.33 -1.21
CA ASP A 149 14.71 0.23 -2.43
C ASP A 149 14.40 -1.03 -3.28
N SER A 150 14.02 -2.13 -2.64
CA SER A 150 13.64 -3.41 -3.29
C SER A 150 12.28 -3.37 -3.96
N ASP A 151 11.47 -2.35 -3.68
CA ASP A 151 10.14 -2.17 -4.28
C ASP A 151 10.22 -1.40 -5.61
N CYS A 152 11.43 -1.06 -6.08
CA CYS A 152 11.67 -0.22 -7.25
C CYS A 152 12.06 -1.05 -8.48
N GLY A 153 11.34 -0.83 -9.58
CA GLY A 153 11.63 -1.38 -10.90
C GLY A 153 12.15 -0.30 -11.83
N LEU A 154 13.14 -0.64 -12.68
CA LEU A 154 13.67 0.29 -13.67
C LEU A 154 12.81 0.27 -14.93
N ASP A 155 12.05 1.33 -15.15
CA ASP A 155 11.23 1.52 -16.34
C ASP A 155 12.01 2.28 -17.41
N MET A 156 12.46 1.56 -18.44
CA MET A 156 13.20 2.14 -19.57
C MET A 156 12.35 3.01 -20.51
N SER A 157 11.02 3.02 -20.33
CA SER A 157 10.12 3.88 -21.10
C SER A 157 9.95 5.29 -20.50
N MET A 158 10.42 5.49 -19.26
CA MET A 158 10.33 6.75 -18.54
C MET A 158 11.64 7.55 -18.60
N GLY A 159 11.53 8.87 -18.70
CA GLY A 159 12.66 9.79 -18.75
C GLY A 159 13.62 9.53 -19.92
N ALA A 160 14.75 10.23 -19.94
CA ALA A 160 15.70 10.12 -21.04
C ALA A 160 16.51 8.80 -21.04
N ASN A 161 16.69 8.18 -19.87
CA ASN A 161 17.56 7.01 -19.69
C ASN A 161 16.91 5.90 -18.83
N GLY A 162 15.58 5.88 -18.73
CA GLY A 162 14.86 5.04 -17.79
C GLY A 162 14.79 5.65 -16.39
N CYS A 163 13.72 5.34 -15.66
CA CYS A 163 13.51 5.80 -14.29
C CYS A 163 13.14 4.64 -13.38
N TRP A 164 13.68 4.64 -12.17
CA TRP A 164 13.18 3.81 -11.09
C TRP A 164 11.80 4.33 -10.68
N ARG A 165 10.83 3.43 -10.65
CA ARG A 165 9.49 3.70 -10.12
C ARG A 165 9.04 2.54 -9.25
N PRO A 166 8.03 2.75 -8.38
CA PRO A 166 7.42 1.66 -7.66
C PRO A 166 6.91 0.57 -8.63
N VAL A 167 7.20 -0.69 -8.31
CA VAL A 167 6.66 -1.83 -9.05
C VAL A 167 5.18 -2.00 -8.77
N THR A 168 4.47 -2.49 -9.77
CA THR A 168 3.06 -2.88 -9.68
C THR A 168 2.94 -4.31 -10.19
N GLY A 169 1.82 -4.98 -9.91
CA GLY A 169 1.59 -6.31 -10.43
C GLY A 169 1.42 -6.36 -11.95
N GLY A 170 1.26 -5.21 -12.62
CA GLY A 170 1.43 -5.12 -14.07
C GLY A 170 2.84 -5.48 -14.54
N ASP A 171 3.86 -5.25 -13.71
CA ASP A 171 5.28 -5.52 -14.02
C ASP A 171 5.69 -6.98 -13.83
N ILE A 172 4.74 -7.84 -13.45
CA ILE A 172 4.90 -9.28 -13.44
C ILE A 172 5.08 -9.77 -14.88
N GLN A 173 6.06 -10.66 -15.07
CA GLN A 173 6.37 -11.20 -16.39
C GLN A 173 5.12 -11.70 -17.14
N GLY A 174 4.81 -11.09 -18.28
CA GLY A 174 3.68 -11.46 -19.12
C GLY A 174 2.35 -10.78 -18.77
N LEU A 175 2.32 -9.87 -17.79
CA LEU A 175 1.13 -9.08 -17.43
C LEU A 175 1.12 -7.66 -18.03
N SER A 176 1.98 -7.40 -19.02
CA SER A 176 2.01 -6.21 -19.90
C SER A 176 2.67 -4.95 -19.34
N GLY A 177 3.33 -5.02 -18.18
CA GLY A 177 4.22 -3.99 -17.66
C GLY A 177 5.66 -4.16 -18.17
N ILE A 178 6.63 -3.77 -17.35
CA ILE A 178 8.06 -3.79 -17.74
C ILE A 178 8.75 -5.16 -17.51
N ASP A 179 8.02 -6.19 -17.10
CA ASP A 179 8.50 -7.56 -16.87
C ASP A 179 9.75 -7.63 -15.97
N VAL A 180 9.74 -6.93 -14.83
CA VAL A 180 10.87 -6.86 -13.87
C VAL A 180 10.61 -7.62 -12.57
N SER A 181 9.42 -8.21 -12.41
CA SER A 181 9.00 -8.91 -11.20
C SER A 181 8.42 -10.29 -11.53
N ASP A 182 8.57 -11.23 -10.59
CA ASP A 182 7.82 -12.49 -10.57
C ASP A 182 6.78 -12.52 -9.43
N TRP A 183 6.69 -11.43 -8.66
CA TRP A 183 5.87 -11.26 -7.45
C TRP A 183 6.05 -12.35 -6.40
N SER A 184 7.19 -13.06 -6.42
CA SER A 184 7.51 -14.08 -5.43
C SER A 184 7.56 -13.46 -4.04
N ALA A 185 7.31 -14.26 -2.99
CA ALA A 185 7.22 -13.78 -1.61
C ALA A 185 8.46 -13.04 -1.07
N SER A 186 9.58 -13.04 -1.80
CA SER A 186 10.82 -12.34 -1.46
C SER A 186 11.21 -11.21 -2.42
N ASP A 187 10.43 -10.96 -3.48
CA ASP A 187 10.80 -10.04 -4.56
C ASP A 187 10.82 -8.58 -4.09
N HIS A 188 9.84 -8.20 -3.25
CA HIS A 188 9.64 -6.84 -2.77
C HIS A 188 9.45 -6.83 -1.24
N ALA A 189 9.92 -5.77 -0.58
CA ALA A 189 9.84 -5.68 0.87
C ALA A 189 8.43 -5.29 1.34
N THR A 190 7.70 -4.57 0.49
CA THR A 190 6.39 -4.02 0.87
C THR A 190 5.28 -4.37 -0.12
N HIS A 191 5.46 -5.34 -1.03
CA HIS A 191 4.36 -5.74 -1.92
C HIS A 191 3.10 -6.21 -1.17
N GLN A 192 1.97 -5.94 -1.80
CA GLN A 192 0.69 -6.57 -1.46
C GLN A 192 0.74 -8.04 -1.84
N ASP A 193 0.15 -8.88 -1.00
CA ASP A 193 -0.04 -10.31 -1.26
C ASP A 193 1.23 -11.03 -1.77
N PRO A 194 2.25 -11.17 -0.91
CA PRO A 194 3.50 -11.85 -1.24
C PRO A 194 3.26 -13.24 -1.83
N GLY A 195 3.59 -13.43 -3.12
CA GLY A 195 3.37 -14.71 -3.81
C GLY A 195 1.92 -14.99 -4.26
N GLY A 196 0.96 -14.08 -4.04
CA GLY A 196 -0.36 -14.13 -4.67
C GLY A 196 -1.44 -14.98 -4.01
N GLY A 197 -1.22 -15.46 -2.78
CA GLY A 197 -2.17 -16.36 -2.10
C GLY A 197 -3.54 -15.72 -1.85
N GLY A 198 -3.59 -14.43 -1.55
CA GLY A 198 -4.83 -13.67 -1.38
C GLY A 198 -5.63 -13.55 -2.69
N CYS A 199 -4.95 -13.35 -3.83
CA CYS A 199 -5.56 -13.36 -5.15
C CYS A 199 -6.13 -14.74 -5.50
N GLU A 200 -5.41 -15.82 -5.21
CA GLU A 200 -5.93 -17.19 -5.39
C GLU A 200 -7.18 -17.44 -4.55
N GLN A 201 -7.15 -17.01 -3.28
CA GLN A 201 -8.27 -17.14 -2.35
C GLN A 201 -9.48 -16.30 -2.82
N PHE A 202 -9.26 -15.07 -3.28
CA PHE A 202 -10.31 -14.22 -3.83
C PHE A 202 -10.99 -14.89 -5.03
N VAL A 203 -10.21 -15.39 -5.99
CA VAL A 203 -10.72 -16.06 -7.19
C VAL A 203 -11.51 -17.31 -6.83
N ALA A 204 -11.05 -18.09 -5.85
CA ALA A 204 -11.76 -19.27 -5.37
C ALA A 204 -13.12 -18.92 -4.76
N VAL A 205 -13.19 -17.90 -3.91
CA VAL A 205 -14.44 -17.43 -3.28
C VAL A 205 -15.41 -16.83 -4.30
N GLN A 206 -14.88 -16.13 -5.31
CA GLN A 206 -15.68 -15.41 -6.31
C GLN A 206 -15.97 -16.23 -7.57
N ALA A 207 -15.69 -17.53 -7.58
CA ALA A 207 -15.82 -18.39 -8.75
C ALA A 207 -17.18 -18.29 -9.46
N ALA A 208 -18.28 -18.18 -8.70
CA ALA A 208 -19.62 -18.03 -9.26
C ALA A 208 -19.83 -16.67 -9.94
N ALA A 209 -19.34 -15.59 -9.33
CA ALA A 209 -19.43 -14.23 -9.89
C ALA A 209 -18.55 -14.08 -11.13
N ILE A 210 -17.32 -14.61 -11.08
CA ILE A 210 -16.37 -14.66 -12.20
C ILE A 210 -16.97 -15.40 -13.41
N SER A 211 -17.54 -16.59 -13.17
CA SER A 211 -18.21 -17.37 -14.23
C SER A 211 -19.41 -16.62 -14.81
N SER A 212 -20.21 -15.96 -13.96
CA SER A 212 -21.36 -15.16 -14.40
C SER A 212 -20.96 -13.94 -15.23
N ALA A 213 -19.76 -13.39 -14.99
CA ALA A 213 -19.17 -12.31 -15.78
C ALA A 213 -18.53 -12.81 -17.09
N GLY A 214 -18.55 -14.12 -17.38
CA GLY A 214 -17.96 -14.70 -18.59
C GLY A 214 -16.42 -14.75 -18.56
N LEU A 215 -15.82 -14.62 -17.38
CA LEU A 215 -14.37 -14.69 -17.20
C LEU A 215 -13.94 -16.10 -16.82
N SER A 216 -12.78 -16.53 -17.32
CA SER A 216 -12.10 -17.71 -16.79
C SER A 216 -11.41 -17.40 -15.47
N THR A 217 -11.15 -18.44 -14.67
CA THR A 217 -10.35 -18.36 -13.42
C THR A 217 -9.00 -17.68 -13.65
N ASN A 218 -8.29 -18.03 -14.73
CA ASN A 218 -6.98 -17.45 -15.03
C ASN A 218 -7.08 -15.97 -15.41
N GLN A 219 -8.13 -15.55 -16.13
CA GLN A 219 -8.35 -14.14 -16.44
C GLN A 219 -8.61 -13.34 -15.16
N ALA A 220 -9.44 -13.85 -14.25
CA ALA A 220 -9.68 -13.20 -12.97
C ALA A 220 -8.43 -13.15 -12.08
N LEU A 221 -7.61 -14.21 -12.09
CA LEU A 221 -6.36 -14.25 -11.34
C LEU A 221 -5.35 -13.23 -11.89
N PHE A 222 -5.15 -13.16 -13.20
CA PHE A 222 -4.28 -12.15 -13.82
C PHE A 222 -4.80 -10.73 -13.60
N ALA A 223 -6.11 -10.53 -13.65
CA ALA A 223 -6.71 -9.24 -13.32
C ALA A 223 -6.47 -8.87 -11.86
N CYS A 224 -6.57 -9.81 -10.93
CA CYS A 224 -6.22 -9.60 -9.52
C CYS A 224 -4.75 -9.22 -9.36
N PHE A 225 -3.83 -9.98 -9.99
CA PHE A 225 -2.41 -9.68 -9.99
C PHE A 225 -2.10 -8.28 -10.50
N ARG A 226 -2.75 -7.84 -11.59
CA ARG A 226 -2.57 -6.47 -12.10
C ARG A 226 -2.99 -5.36 -11.13
N LYS A 227 -3.79 -5.66 -10.10
CA LYS A 227 -4.18 -4.68 -9.06
C LYS A 227 -3.19 -4.62 -7.91
N LEU A 228 -2.22 -5.54 -7.85
CA LEU A 228 -1.20 -5.53 -6.81
C LEU A 228 -0.23 -4.37 -7.00
N SER A 229 0.33 -3.95 -5.89
CA SER A 229 1.25 -2.83 -5.80
C SER A 229 2.11 -2.97 -4.55
N VAL A 230 2.96 -1.97 -4.32
CA VAL A 230 3.82 -1.86 -3.14
C VAL A 230 3.31 -0.74 -2.23
N ALA A 231 4.05 -0.42 -1.16
CA ALA A 231 3.62 0.52 -0.13
C ALA A 231 3.11 1.88 -0.64
N ASN A 232 3.59 2.36 -1.80
CA ASN A 232 3.21 3.65 -2.33
C ASN A 232 1.71 3.78 -2.66
N GLN A 233 0.98 2.67 -2.80
CA GLN A 233 -0.45 2.67 -3.12
C GLN A 233 -1.34 2.21 -1.95
N ARG A 234 -0.78 2.11 -0.74
CA ARG A 234 -1.51 1.70 0.47
C ARG A 234 -1.61 2.81 1.47
N GLY A 235 -2.77 2.93 2.11
CA GLY A 235 -3.04 4.03 3.02
C GLY A 235 -4.44 3.98 3.60
N PHE A 236 -4.74 4.98 4.42
CA PHE A 236 -6.06 5.18 5.01
C PHE A 236 -6.56 6.61 4.83
N CYS A 237 -7.88 6.75 4.67
CA CYS A 237 -8.58 8.03 4.56
C CYS A 237 -8.62 8.80 5.89
N GLN A 238 -7.75 9.78 6.06
CA GLN A 238 -7.65 10.55 7.31
C GLN A 238 -8.26 11.95 7.19
N GLY A 239 -8.82 12.45 8.29
CA GLY A 239 -9.22 13.86 8.38
C GLY A 239 -8.01 14.77 8.24
N ALA A 240 -8.19 15.96 7.64
CA ALA A 240 -7.15 16.93 7.26
C ALA A 240 -5.92 16.96 8.20
N MET A 241 -4.95 16.11 7.89
CA MET A 241 -3.65 16.01 8.52
C MET A 241 -2.60 16.09 7.42
N ASP A 242 -1.43 16.60 7.79
CA ASP A 242 -0.25 16.55 6.95
C ASP A 242 0.18 15.09 6.83
N CYS A 243 -0.24 14.40 5.76
CA CYS A 243 0.30 13.09 5.43
C CYS A 243 1.81 13.28 5.20
N PRO A 244 2.71 12.73 6.03
CA PRO A 244 4.14 13.04 5.95
C PRO A 244 4.73 12.72 4.57
N LEU A 245 4.25 11.64 3.95
CA LEU A 245 4.63 11.19 2.61
C LEU A 245 3.96 11.97 1.46
N ALA A 246 2.95 12.80 1.74
CA ALA A 246 2.36 13.70 0.75
C ALA A 246 3.08 15.06 0.69
N ASN A 247 4.10 15.28 1.52
CA ASN A 247 4.93 16.47 1.42
C ASN A 247 5.65 16.47 0.06
N PRO A 248 5.50 17.49 -0.79
CA PRO A 248 6.16 17.53 -2.10
C PRO A 248 7.71 17.54 -2.03
N ALA A 249 8.27 17.81 -0.85
CA ALA A 249 9.71 17.73 -0.61
C ALA A 249 10.17 16.34 -0.14
N TYR A 250 9.24 15.45 0.24
CA TYR A 250 9.55 14.05 0.49
C TYR A 250 9.98 13.40 -0.83
N ARG A 251 10.99 12.54 -0.74
CA ARG A 251 11.47 11.74 -1.88
C ARG A 251 11.38 10.29 -1.47
N ASP A 252 10.63 9.48 -2.19
CA ASP A 252 10.53 8.04 -1.90
C ASP A 252 11.83 7.29 -2.27
N ALA A 253 11.92 6.01 -1.90
CA ALA A 253 13.10 5.19 -2.17
C ALA A 253 13.46 5.12 -3.66
N CYS A 254 12.47 5.04 -4.56
CA CYS A 254 12.72 4.98 -6.00
C CYS A 254 13.20 6.32 -6.55
N GLU A 255 12.63 7.42 -6.06
CA GLU A 255 13.07 8.77 -6.41
C GLU A 255 14.48 9.07 -5.88
N GLN A 256 14.81 8.64 -4.65
CA GLN A 256 16.16 8.75 -4.10
C GLN A 256 17.16 7.96 -4.94
N LYS A 257 16.75 6.79 -5.47
CA LYS A 257 17.57 6.00 -6.40
C LYS A 257 17.78 6.68 -7.74
N ASN A 258 16.75 7.35 -8.27
CA ASN A 258 16.88 8.20 -9.47
C ASN A 258 17.92 9.30 -9.26
N ASP A 259 17.84 10.01 -8.12
CA ASP A 259 18.80 11.07 -7.78
C ASP A 259 20.24 10.52 -7.65
N ALA A 260 20.40 9.40 -6.94
CA ALA A 260 21.70 8.78 -6.71
C ALA A 260 22.37 8.32 -8.02
N GLU A 261 21.57 7.87 -8.99
CA GLU A 261 22.05 7.44 -10.31
C GLU A 261 22.10 8.57 -11.34
N GLY A 262 21.71 9.80 -10.98
CA GLY A 262 21.69 10.94 -11.89
C GLY A 262 20.71 10.77 -13.05
N ARG A 263 19.59 10.06 -12.83
CA ARG A 263 18.52 9.90 -13.81
C ARG A 263 17.73 11.20 -13.93
N LEU A 264 17.33 11.53 -15.15
CA LEU A 264 16.69 12.79 -15.49
C LEU A 264 15.29 12.54 -16.05
N ASP A 265 14.41 13.52 -15.86
CA ASP A 265 13.03 13.52 -16.37
C ASP A 265 12.18 12.37 -15.82
N CYS A 266 12.34 12.06 -14.52
CA CYS A 266 11.66 10.97 -13.81
C CYS A 266 10.44 11.38 -12.98
N GLY A 267 9.90 12.59 -13.20
CA GLY A 267 8.76 13.15 -12.49
C GLY A 267 7.58 13.44 -13.40
#